data_AF-J6DSD0-F1
#
_entry.id   AF-J6DSD0-F1
#
_cell.length_a   1.000
_cell.length_b   1.000
_cell.length_c   1.000
_cell.angle_alpha   90.00
_cell.angle_beta   90.00
_cell.angle_gamma   90.00
#
_symmetry.space_group_name_H-M   'P 1'
#
loop_
_entity.id
_entity.type
_entity.pdbx_description
1 polymer ?
#
loop_
_entity_poly.entity_id
_entity_poly.type
_entity_poly.pdbx_seq_one_letter_code
_entity_poly.pdbx_strand_id
1 'polypeptide(L)'
;MPPVIAELVIARDRVRRHYAVPGLSFTLDGKLVGDLGEAVAAELFGLILRPGGGTGIDGHALDGRSVQVKATGTAAVLSSER
;
A
#
# COMPACT_ATOMS: atom_id res chain seq x y z
N MET A 1 -23.00 15.52 -2.47
CA MET A 1 -21.74 15.43 -1.69
C MET A 1 -20.99 16.75 -1.86
N PRO A 2 -20.45 17.37 -0.79
CA PRO A 2 -19.65 18.59 -0.92
C PRO A 2 -18.50 18.42 -1.92
N PRO A 3 -18.17 19.43 -2.76
CA PRO A 3 -17.16 19.29 -3.81
C PRO A 3 -15.81 18.76 -3.32
N VAL A 4 -15.33 19.27 -2.18
CA VAL A 4 -14.07 18.82 -1.56
C VAL A 4 -14.05 17.32 -1.22
N ILE A 5 -15.18 16.74 -0.81
CA ILE A 5 -15.27 15.30 -0.52
C ILE A 5 -15.33 14.50 -1.83
N ALA A 6 -15.99 15.03 -2.86
CA ALA A 6 -16.02 14.40 -4.18
C ALA A 6 -14.62 14.32 -4.81
N GLU A 7 -13.85 15.40 -4.72
CA GLU A 7 -12.48 15.47 -5.21
C GLU A 7 -11.56 14.48 -4.48
N LEU A 8 -11.71 14.33 -3.16
CA LEU A 8 -10.97 13.33 -2.39
C LEU A 8 -11.26 11.90 -2.86
N VAL A 9 -12.54 11.55 -3.08
CA VAL A 9 -12.93 10.23 -3.59
C VAL A 9 -12.37 9.98 -5.00
N ILE A 10 -12.46 10.98 -5.88
CA ILE A 10 -11.93 10.89 -7.24
C ILE A 10 -10.41 10.69 -7.22
N ALA A 11 -9.69 11.43 -6.36
CA ALA A 11 -8.25 11.29 -6.20
C ALA A 11 -7.87 9.88 -5.71
N ARG A 12 -8.56 9.37 -4.68
CA ARG A 12 -8.38 7.99 -4.22
C ARG A 12 -8.59 6.99 -5.35
N ASP A 13 -9.65 7.14 -6.12
CA ASP A 13 -9.97 6.19 -7.19
C ASP A 13 -8.94 6.23 -8.33
N ARG A 14 -8.34 7.40 -8.60
CA ARG A 14 -7.21 7.54 -9.53
C ARG A 14 -5.99 6.76 -9.04
N VAL A 15 -5.64 6.88 -7.75
CA VAL A 15 -4.54 6.13 -7.14
C VAL A 15 -4.80 4.62 -7.21
N ARG A 16 -6.00 4.17 -6.81
CA ARG A 16 -6.39 2.76 -6.89
C ARG A 16 -6.27 2.20 -8.30
N ARG A 17 -6.73 2.96 -9.31
CA ARG A 17 -6.62 2.57 -10.71
C ARG A 17 -5.19 2.57 -11.24
N HIS A 18 -4.35 3.50 -10.78
CA HIS A 18 -2.96 3.59 -11.18
C HIS A 18 -2.17 2.36 -10.74
N TYR A 19 -2.28 1.98 -9.46
CA TYR A 19 -1.54 0.84 -8.93
C TYR A 19 -2.17 -0.50 -9.30
N ALA A 20 -3.51 -0.60 -9.30
CA ALA A 20 -4.26 -1.82 -9.67
C ALA A 20 -3.74 -3.12 -9.01
N VAL A 21 -3.14 -3.03 -7.82
CA VAL A 21 -2.55 -4.17 -7.11
C VAL A 21 -3.64 -5.00 -6.43
N PRO A 22 -3.70 -6.32 -6.68
CA PRO A 22 -4.61 -7.21 -5.96
C PRO A 22 -4.37 -7.16 -4.44
N GLY A 23 -5.42 -6.90 -3.67
CA GLY A 23 -5.36 -6.83 -2.20
C GLY A 23 -5.20 -5.41 -1.63
N LEU A 24 -4.86 -4.41 -2.46
CA LEU A 24 -4.86 -3.00 -2.06
C LEU A 24 -6.18 -2.34 -2.48
N SER A 25 -6.96 -1.95 -1.48
CA SER A 25 -8.33 -1.43 -1.67
C SER A 25 -8.41 0.09 -1.64
N PHE A 26 -7.40 0.76 -1.09
CA PHE A 26 -7.30 2.19 -0.88
C PHE A 26 -8.58 2.75 -0.22
N THR A 27 -9.10 2.05 0.78
CA THR A 27 -10.30 2.48 1.50
C THR A 27 -10.01 3.79 2.23
N LEU A 28 -10.97 4.74 2.24
CA LEU A 28 -10.84 6.00 2.97
C LEU A 28 -11.08 5.77 4.48
N ASP A 29 -10.31 4.86 5.06
CA ASP A 29 -10.30 4.46 6.47
C ASP A 29 -8.85 4.26 6.95
N GLY A 30 -8.67 3.60 8.09
CA GLY A 30 -7.35 3.34 8.67
C GLY A 30 -6.40 2.52 7.78
N LYS A 31 -6.88 1.87 6.71
CA LYS A 31 -6.05 1.09 5.79
C LYS A 31 -5.39 1.93 4.70
N LEU A 32 -5.88 3.15 4.42
CA LEU A 32 -5.38 3.99 3.33
C LEU A 32 -3.86 4.18 3.36
N VAL A 33 -3.34 4.53 4.54
CA VAL A 33 -1.91 4.83 4.72
C VAL A 33 -1.06 3.58 4.49
N GLY A 34 -1.53 2.42 4.96
CA GLY A 34 -0.88 1.13 4.70
C GLY A 34 -0.85 0.80 3.21
N ASP A 35 -2.00 0.90 2.53
CA ASP A 35 -2.11 0.61 1.09
C ASP A 35 -1.21 1.52 0.25
N LEU A 36 -1.12 2.81 0.59
CA LEU A 36 -0.20 3.74 -0.06
C LEU A 36 1.26 3.33 0.16
N GLY A 37 1.61 2.96 1.39
CA GLY A 37 2.94 2.49 1.74
C GLY A 37 3.35 1.25 0.96
N GLU A 38 2.51 0.23 0.97
CA GLU A 38 2.73 -1.03 0.27
C GLU A 38 2.87 -0.80 -1.24
N ALA A 39 1.98 -0.01 -1.85
CA ALA A 39 2.02 0.29 -3.27
C ALA A 39 3.32 0.99 -3.69
N VAL A 40 3.70 2.06 -2.98
CA VAL A 40 4.93 2.81 -3.26
C VAL A 40 6.17 1.96 -2.99
N ALA A 41 6.17 1.15 -1.94
CA ALA A 41 7.29 0.26 -1.63
C ALA A 41 7.47 -0.80 -2.72
N ALA A 42 6.38 -1.37 -3.23
CA ALA A 42 6.43 -2.32 -4.32
C ALA A 42 7.03 -1.71 -5.59
N GLU A 43 6.63 -0.48 -5.93
CA GLU A 43 7.17 0.25 -7.08
C GLU A 43 8.66 0.58 -6.91
N LEU A 44 9.04 1.16 -5.76
CA LEU A 44 10.41 1.65 -5.55
C LEU A 44 11.43 0.53 -5.32
N PHE A 45 11.02 -0.58 -4.71
CA PHE A 45 11.93 -1.67 -4.31
C PHE A 45 11.69 -2.97 -5.09
N GLY A 46 10.76 -2.98 -6.05
CA GLY A 46 10.45 -4.17 -6.85
C GLY A 46 9.87 -5.31 -6.03
N LEU A 47 9.04 -5.01 -5.03
CA LEU A 47 8.45 -6.02 -4.16
C LEU A 47 7.29 -6.74 -4.84
N ILE A 48 7.20 -8.04 -4.61
CA ILE A 48 6.06 -8.86 -5.01
C ILE A 48 5.10 -8.92 -3.81
N LEU A 49 4.03 -8.14 -3.86
CA LEU A 49 3.05 -8.06 -2.78
C LEU A 49 2.18 -9.32 -2.70
N ARG A 50 1.83 -9.71 -1.48
CA ARG A 50 0.95 -10.85 -1.20
C ARG A 50 -0.48 -10.36 -0.96
N PRO A 51 -1.47 -10.82 -1.74
CA PRO A 51 -2.86 -10.46 -1.50
C PRO A 51 -3.35 -10.98 -0.14
N GLY A 52 -4.07 -10.15 0.62
CA GLY A 52 -4.79 -10.58 1.83
C GLY A 52 -4.04 -10.39 3.16
N GLY A 53 -3.32 -9.28 3.31
CA GLY A 53 -2.60 -8.86 4.52
C GLY A 53 -3.23 -9.34 5.83
N GLY A 54 -2.49 -10.17 6.56
CA GLY A 54 -2.96 -10.80 7.79
C GLY A 54 -1.93 -11.67 8.51
N THR A 55 -0.77 -11.94 7.90
CA THR A 55 0.29 -12.81 8.46
C THR A 55 1.57 -12.06 8.84
N GLY A 56 1.55 -10.73 8.85
CA GLY A 56 2.73 -9.89 9.10
C GLY A 56 3.69 -9.75 7.93
N ILE A 57 3.49 -10.52 6.85
CA ILE A 57 4.25 -10.46 5.61
C ILE A 57 3.39 -9.78 4.54
N ASP A 58 3.86 -8.65 4.03
CA ASP A 58 3.16 -7.87 2.99
C ASP A 58 3.64 -8.26 1.58
N GLY A 59 4.84 -8.84 1.47
CA GLY A 59 5.37 -9.34 0.21
C GLY A 59 6.75 -9.95 0.31
N HIS A 60 7.39 -10.11 -0.84
CA HIS A 60 8.75 -10.62 -0.99
C HIS A 60 9.59 -9.70 -1.86
N ALA A 61 10.87 -9.55 -1.51
CA ALA A 61 11.87 -8.97 -2.41
C ALA A 61 12.24 -9.95 -3.54
N LEU A 62 12.94 -9.46 -4.57
CA LEU A 62 13.36 -10.29 -5.71
C LEU A 62 14.27 -11.46 -5.33
N ASP A 63 14.98 -11.36 -4.20
CA ASP A 63 15.83 -12.42 -3.65
C ASP A 63 15.05 -13.42 -2.76
N GLY A 64 13.73 -13.27 -2.67
CA GLY A 64 12.83 -14.15 -1.93
C GLY A 64 12.63 -13.81 -0.46
N ARG A 65 13.36 -12.83 0.10
CA ARG A 65 13.18 -12.41 1.50
C ARG A 65 11.79 -11.84 1.75
N SER A 66 11.18 -12.24 2.85
CA SER A 66 9.91 -11.67 3.32
C SER A 66 10.10 -10.24 3.80
N VAL A 67 9.13 -9.37 3.49
CA VAL A 67 9.15 -7.96 3.89
C VAL A 67 7.84 -7.55 4.55
N GLN A 68 7.96 -6.64 5.52
CA GLN A 68 6.84 -5.93 6.12
C GLN A 68 7.01 -4.44 5.86
N VAL A 69 5.96 -3.83 5.33
CA VAL A 69 5.88 -2.40 5.03
C VAL A 69 5.11 -1.69 6.13
N LYS A 70 5.71 -0.67 6.73
CA LYS A 70 5.04 0.17 7.72
C LYS A 70 5.04 1.62 7.27
N ALA A 71 3.92 2.07 6.72
CA ALA A 71 3.70 3.48 6.50
C ALA A 71 3.19 4.16 7.77
N THR A 72 3.77 5.31 8.08
CA THR A 72 3.24 6.22 9.10
C THR A 72 2.84 7.53 8.41
N GLY A 73 1.88 8.27 8.99
CA GLY A 73 1.47 9.58 8.47
C GLY A 73 2.57 10.66 8.46
N THR A 74 3.77 10.32 8.95
CA THR A 74 4.93 11.22 9.06
C THR A 74 6.14 10.75 8.24
N ALA A 75 6.22 9.46 7.87
CA ALA A 75 7.19 8.85 6.93
C ALA A 75 6.92 7.33 6.76
N ALA A 76 7.27 6.74 5.62
CA ALA A 76 7.24 5.28 5.44
C ALA A 76 8.54 4.62 5.91
N VAL A 77 8.45 3.51 6.62
CA VAL A 77 9.58 2.69 7.09
C VAL A 77 9.44 1.28 6.54
N LEU A 78 10.53 0.71 6.03
CA LEU A 78 10.58 -0.66 5.51
C LEU A 78 11.42 -1.54 6.44
N SER A 79 10.89 -2.71 6.78
CA SER A 79 11.58 -3.70 7.59
C SER A 79 11.62 -5.04 6.86
N SER A 80 12.78 -5.70 6.89
CA SER A 80 12.98 -7.06 6.38
C SER A 80 13.18 -7.99 7.56
N GLU A 81 12.44 -9.10 7.60
CA GLU A 81 12.65 -10.17 8.58
C GLU A 81 13.57 -11.24 7.96
N ARG A 82 14.51 -11.77 8.77
CA ARG A 82 15.48 -12.80 8.37
C ARG A 82 14.91 -14.20 8.54
#